data_AF-X1J709-F1
#
_entry.id   AF-X1J709-F1
#
_cell.length_a   1.000
_cell.length_b   1.000
_cell.length_c   1.000
_cell.angle_alpha   90.00
_cell.angle_beta   90.00
_cell.angle_gamma   90.00
#
_symmetry.space_group_name_H-M   'P 1'
#
loop_
_entity.id
_entity.type
_entity.pdbx_description
1 polymer ?
#
loop_
_entity_poly.entity_id
_entity_poly.type
_entity_poly.pdbx_seq_one_letter_code
_entity_poly.pdbx_strand_id
1 'polypeptide(L)'
;MLKTPKWAEEITDVPERIIKALAREWVSKRTMLACGAIGVWGGACRQAYGTEWARLMVLLQGMQGLGKPGVNIWGTNTGAPLTSPFIFPGYADGGLDAFSLVAKKPAVNPVTQRIYRLLVPECILNPPVSWIGEGFCGNSIEQQFVPYTYPEPGSPEIKMIYRYGGSFIGTMTETNRWVKMYQSPKLEFVVNQDCWWQSETGFADIVLPACTNLERCDIAEWARAGGYGPFTHGGVNRRIIVYQKKCIEPLWESRPDYAIFVDLAERLGFKEE
;
A
#
# COMPACT_ATOMS: atom_id res chain seq x y z
N MET A 1 -4.74 -34.83 14.24
CA MET A 1 -3.95 -34.38 15.41
C MET A 1 -4.75 -33.34 16.18
N LEU A 2 -4.98 -33.56 17.48
CA LEU A 2 -5.75 -32.67 18.36
C LEU A 2 -4.97 -31.37 18.64
N LYS A 3 -5.62 -30.21 18.57
CA LYS A 3 -5.00 -28.88 18.78
C LYS A 3 -5.12 -28.47 20.25
N THR A 4 -4.33 -29.07 21.13
CA THR A 4 -4.37 -28.80 22.58
C THR A 4 -3.47 -27.61 22.97
N PRO A 5 -3.70 -26.98 24.14
CA PRO A 5 -2.77 -26.01 24.70
C PRO A 5 -1.34 -26.57 24.89
N LYS A 6 -1.18 -27.84 25.27
CA LYS A 6 0.14 -28.48 25.36
C LYS A 6 0.84 -28.59 24.00
N TRP A 7 0.10 -28.95 22.95
CA TRP A 7 0.61 -28.95 21.57
C TRP A 7 1.07 -27.56 21.13
N ALA A 8 0.35 -26.50 21.52
CA ALA A 8 0.73 -25.13 21.16
C ALA A 8 1.97 -24.63 21.91
N GLU A 9 2.17 -25.05 23.17
CA GLU A 9 3.38 -24.75 23.95
C GLU A 9 4.65 -25.23 23.24
N GLU A 10 4.62 -26.44 22.68
CA GLU A 10 5.75 -27.05 21.96
C GLU A 10 6.15 -26.30 20.67
N ILE A 11 5.26 -25.46 20.13
CA ILE A 11 5.48 -24.72 18.87
C ILE A 11 5.80 -23.24 19.12
N THR A 12 5.19 -22.65 20.14
CA THR A 12 5.16 -21.18 20.32
C THR A 12 6.01 -20.68 21.49
N ASP A 13 6.55 -21.59 22.30
CA ASP A 13 7.19 -21.32 23.59
C ASP A 13 6.29 -20.59 24.61
N VAL A 14 4.98 -20.46 24.33
CA VAL A 14 3.99 -19.90 25.26
C VAL A 14 3.51 -21.02 26.18
N PRO A 15 3.70 -20.92 27.52
CA PRO A 15 3.32 -22.00 28.42
C PRO A 15 1.83 -22.36 28.34
N GLU A 16 1.50 -23.64 28.38
CA GLU A 16 0.14 -24.19 28.33
C GLU A 16 -0.77 -23.51 29.36
N ARG A 17 -0.25 -23.25 30.56
CA ARG A 17 -1.00 -22.58 31.64
C ARG A 17 -1.44 -21.17 31.23
N ILE A 18 -0.64 -20.45 30.45
CA ILE A 18 -0.94 -19.09 29.96
C ILE A 18 -1.99 -19.15 28.87
N ILE A 19 -1.85 -20.07 27.91
CA ILE A 19 -2.83 -20.28 26.84
C ILE A 19 -4.21 -20.60 27.42
N LYS A 20 -4.27 -21.53 28.39
CA LYS A 20 -5.52 -21.89 29.09
C LYS A 20 -6.10 -20.72 29.88
N ALA A 21 -5.27 -19.97 30.61
CA ALA A 21 -5.71 -18.83 31.40
C ALA A 21 -6.31 -17.74 30.50
N LEU A 22 -5.60 -17.36 29.42
CA LEU A 22 -6.06 -16.39 28.45
C LEU A 22 -7.38 -16.82 27.80
N ALA A 23 -7.50 -18.07 27.36
CA ALA A 23 -8.74 -18.56 26.74
C ALA A 23 -9.94 -18.51 27.71
N ARG A 24 -9.74 -18.88 28.98
CA ARG A 24 -10.79 -18.82 30.02
C ARG A 24 -11.17 -17.39 30.36
N GLU A 25 -10.20 -16.50 30.46
CA GLU A 25 -10.46 -15.09 30.72
C GLU A 25 -11.21 -14.45 29.56
N TRP A 26 -10.75 -14.69 28.32
CA TRP A 26 -11.36 -14.18 27.09
C TRP A 26 -12.85 -14.51 27.03
N VAL A 27 -13.23 -15.78 27.27
CA VAL A 27 -14.65 -16.19 27.21
C VAL A 27 -15.48 -15.68 28.38
N SER A 28 -14.85 -15.37 29.52
CA SER A 28 -15.55 -14.89 30.72
C SER A 28 -15.87 -13.39 30.68
N LYS A 29 -15.31 -12.64 29.72
CA LYS A 29 -15.40 -11.18 29.63
C LYS A 29 -15.95 -10.73 28.28
N ARG A 30 -16.43 -9.49 28.25
CA ARG A 30 -16.66 -8.75 27.01
C ARG A 30 -15.31 -8.36 26.43
N THR A 31 -14.83 -9.13 25.46
CA THR A 31 -13.46 -9.03 24.96
C THR A 31 -13.43 -8.43 23.56
N MET A 32 -12.65 -7.37 23.40
CA MET A 32 -12.32 -6.78 22.10
C MET A 32 -10.97 -7.33 21.62
N LEU A 33 -10.92 -7.85 20.39
CA LEU A 33 -9.69 -8.36 19.80
C LEU A 33 -8.98 -7.24 19.02
N ALA A 34 -7.82 -6.83 19.51
CA ALA A 34 -6.93 -5.91 18.82
C ALA A 34 -5.92 -6.68 17.94
N CYS A 35 -6.33 -7.07 16.73
CA CYS A 35 -5.46 -7.79 15.80
C CYS A 35 -4.67 -6.84 14.87
N GLY A 36 -3.65 -6.19 15.46
CA GLY A 36 -2.75 -5.28 14.75
C GLY A 36 -3.13 -3.79 14.87
N ALA A 37 -2.55 -2.96 14.00
CA ALA A 37 -2.88 -1.53 13.92
C ALA A 37 -4.29 -1.35 13.31
N ILE A 38 -4.99 -0.24 13.55
CA ILE A 38 -6.27 0.11 12.87
C ILE A 38 -7.39 -0.95 13.05
N GLY A 39 -7.28 -1.84 14.05
CA GLY A 39 -8.21 -2.95 14.26
C GLY A 39 -8.08 -4.09 13.25
N VAL A 40 -7.33 -3.91 12.18
CA VAL A 40 -6.97 -4.91 11.18
C VAL A 40 -5.64 -4.48 10.54
N TRP A 41 -4.80 -5.45 10.14
CA TRP A 41 -3.42 -5.27 9.64
C TRP A 41 -2.38 -5.28 10.75
N GLY A 42 -1.40 -6.18 10.64
CA GLY A 42 -0.28 -6.28 11.57
C GLY A 42 0.89 -7.01 10.93
N GLY A 43 2.08 -6.92 11.52
CA GLY A 43 3.27 -7.58 10.95
C GLY A 43 3.05 -9.07 10.66
N ALA A 44 2.24 -9.74 11.48
CA ALA A 44 1.87 -11.15 11.33
C ALA A 44 1.13 -11.48 10.03
N CYS A 45 0.32 -10.57 9.48
CA CYS A 45 -0.45 -10.87 8.25
C CYS A 45 0.40 -10.86 6.97
N ARG A 46 1.66 -10.45 7.07
CA ARG A 46 2.63 -10.40 5.95
C ARG A 46 3.81 -11.36 6.16
N GLN A 47 3.60 -12.40 6.96
CA GLN A 47 4.55 -13.50 7.16
C GLN A 47 4.13 -14.75 6.40
N ALA A 48 4.98 -15.78 6.38
CA ALA A 48 4.71 -17.06 5.72
C ALA A 48 3.37 -17.72 6.13
N TYR A 49 2.95 -17.55 7.38
CA TYR A 49 1.66 -18.06 7.91
C TYR A 49 0.59 -16.97 8.08
N GLY A 50 0.73 -15.85 7.38
CA GLY A 50 -0.14 -14.68 7.54
C GLY A 50 -1.62 -14.94 7.21
N THR A 51 -1.90 -15.82 6.24
CA THR A 51 -3.26 -16.23 5.86
C THR A 51 -3.96 -16.95 7.02
N GLU A 52 -3.28 -17.91 7.64
CA GLU A 52 -3.84 -18.67 8.77
C GLU A 52 -4.01 -17.80 9.99
N TRP A 53 -3.04 -16.93 10.28
CA TRP A 53 -3.18 -15.94 11.36
C TRP A 53 -4.44 -15.09 11.18
N ALA A 54 -4.63 -14.50 9.99
CA ALA A 54 -5.78 -13.63 9.72
C ALA A 54 -7.11 -14.39 9.86
N ARG A 55 -7.20 -15.61 9.32
CA ARG A 55 -8.38 -16.47 9.44
C ARG A 55 -8.69 -16.79 10.89
N LEU A 56 -7.69 -17.16 11.68
CA LEU A 56 -7.86 -17.51 13.08
C LEU A 56 -8.32 -16.32 13.93
N MET A 57 -7.85 -15.10 13.65
CA MET A 57 -8.34 -13.90 14.37
C MET A 57 -9.84 -13.69 14.16
N VAL A 58 -10.31 -13.84 12.91
CA VAL A 58 -11.75 -13.74 12.59
C VAL A 58 -12.54 -14.89 13.23
N LEU A 59 -12.04 -16.12 13.15
CA LEU A 59 -12.71 -17.29 13.72
C LEU A 59 -12.85 -17.20 15.25
N LEU A 60 -11.79 -16.84 15.97
CA LEU A 60 -11.81 -16.71 17.43
C LEU A 60 -12.83 -15.67 17.88
N GLN A 61 -12.86 -14.51 17.23
CA GLN A 61 -13.84 -13.48 17.58
C GLN A 61 -15.27 -13.86 17.13
N GLY A 62 -15.40 -14.58 16.00
CA GLY A 62 -16.66 -15.18 15.57
C GLY A 62 -17.25 -16.12 16.62
N MET A 63 -16.42 -16.96 17.25
CA MET A 63 -16.83 -17.85 18.34
C MET A 63 -17.34 -17.11 19.58
N GLN A 64 -16.90 -15.87 19.81
CA GLN A 64 -17.38 -15.01 20.91
C GLN A 64 -18.69 -14.28 20.58
N GLY A 65 -19.11 -14.28 19.32
CA GLY A 65 -20.26 -13.50 18.85
C GLY A 65 -19.90 -12.09 18.42
N LEU A 66 -18.93 -11.99 17.50
CA LEU A 66 -18.51 -10.76 16.81
C LEU A 66 -19.72 -9.87 16.45
N GLY A 67 -19.68 -8.61 16.92
CA GLY A 67 -20.68 -7.58 16.65
C GLY A 67 -21.60 -7.25 17.82
N LYS A 68 -21.65 -8.08 18.87
CA LYS A 68 -22.42 -7.79 20.10
C LYS A 68 -21.78 -6.63 20.89
N PRO A 69 -22.56 -5.89 21.71
CA PRO A 69 -22.01 -4.86 22.60
C PRO A 69 -20.88 -5.40 23.50
N GLY A 70 -19.67 -4.88 23.30
CA GLY A 70 -18.47 -5.29 24.03
C GLY A 70 -17.70 -6.47 23.44
N VAL A 71 -18.11 -7.02 22.29
CA VAL A 71 -17.43 -8.15 21.61
C VAL A 71 -17.21 -7.80 20.14
N ASN A 72 -16.01 -7.37 19.80
CA ASN A 72 -15.68 -6.95 18.44
C ASN A 72 -14.18 -7.08 18.12
N ILE A 73 -13.81 -6.87 16.87
CA ILE A 73 -12.43 -6.61 16.45
C ILE A 73 -12.21 -5.11 16.48
N TRP A 74 -11.34 -4.63 17.36
CA TRP A 74 -11.07 -3.21 17.53
C TRP A 74 -9.69 -2.96 18.13
N GLY A 75 -8.87 -2.19 17.42
CA GLY A 75 -7.49 -1.88 17.79
C GLY A 75 -7.31 -0.57 18.56
N THR A 76 -8.39 -0.03 19.15
CA THR A 76 -8.45 1.19 20.00
C THR A 76 -8.00 2.52 19.37
N ASN A 77 -7.52 2.50 18.13
CA ASN A 77 -7.02 3.66 17.39
C ASN A 77 -7.97 4.14 16.30
N THR A 78 -9.14 3.51 16.14
CA THR A 78 -10.23 3.92 15.24
C THR A 78 -11.57 3.95 15.97
N GLY A 79 -12.64 4.37 15.31
CA GLY A 79 -13.99 4.37 15.88
C GLY A 79 -14.33 5.64 16.67
N ALA A 80 -13.59 6.73 16.46
CA ALA A 80 -13.96 8.04 16.99
C ALA A 80 -15.37 8.45 16.48
N PRO A 81 -16.22 9.04 17.34
CA PRO A 81 -17.60 9.42 16.99
C PRO A 81 -17.62 10.71 16.17
N LEU A 82 -17.10 10.64 14.93
CA LEU A 82 -17.02 11.76 14.01
C LEU A 82 -18.30 11.92 13.20
N THR A 83 -18.53 13.12 12.67
CA THR A 83 -19.69 13.46 11.83
C THR A 83 -19.67 12.64 10.53
N SER A 84 -20.44 11.54 10.51
CA SER A 84 -20.54 10.62 9.38
C SER A 84 -21.10 11.18 8.06
N PRO A 85 -22.06 12.15 8.03
CA PRO A 85 -22.64 12.61 6.76
C PRO A 85 -21.75 13.61 5.99
N PHE A 86 -20.76 14.21 6.64
CA PHE A 86 -19.84 15.11 5.95
C PHE A 86 -18.82 14.30 5.15
N ILE A 87 -18.62 14.61 3.87
CA ILE A 87 -17.68 13.89 3.01
C ILE A 87 -16.64 14.87 2.49
N PHE A 88 -15.38 14.53 2.74
CA PHE A 88 -14.22 15.19 2.14
C PHE A 88 -13.34 14.08 1.53
N PRO A 89 -12.91 14.22 0.28
CA PRO A 89 -12.20 13.14 -0.42
C PRO A 89 -10.84 12.86 0.21
N GLY A 90 -10.49 11.58 0.32
CA GLY A 90 -9.13 11.13 0.59
C GLY A 90 -8.33 10.94 -0.69
N TYR A 91 -7.00 10.88 -0.56
CA TYR A 91 -6.08 10.76 -1.69
C TYR A 91 -6.29 9.50 -2.56
N ALA A 92 -6.97 8.46 -2.03
CA ALA A 92 -7.26 7.21 -2.72
C ALA A 92 -8.73 7.07 -3.15
N ASP A 93 -9.59 8.07 -2.92
CA ASP A 93 -11.01 7.99 -3.31
C ASP A 93 -11.18 7.98 -4.85
N GLY A 94 -10.19 8.49 -5.61
CA GLY A 94 -10.11 8.38 -7.08
C GLY A 94 -9.44 7.08 -7.58
N GLY A 95 -9.14 6.13 -6.69
CA GLY A 95 -8.38 4.93 -7.04
C GLY A 95 -6.92 5.25 -7.37
N LEU A 96 -6.40 4.72 -8.49
CA LEU A 96 -5.03 4.99 -8.94
C LEU A 96 -4.86 6.39 -9.54
N ASP A 97 -5.95 7.01 -10.02
CA ASP A 97 -5.97 8.39 -10.49
C ASP A 97 -6.64 9.26 -9.45
N ALA A 98 -5.85 9.83 -8.54
CA ALA A 98 -6.34 10.72 -7.49
C ALA A 98 -7.07 11.95 -8.05
N PHE A 99 -6.77 12.38 -9.29
CA PHE A 99 -7.39 13.52 -9.92
C PHE A 99 -8.71 13.18 -10.61
N SER A 100 -9.04 11.91 -10.81
CA SER A 100 -10.30 11.47 -11.45
C SER A 100 -11.56 12.01 -10.77
N LEU A 101 -11.48 12.38 -9.48
CA LEU A 101 -12.57 12.98 -8.72
C LEU A 101 -12.90 14.42 -9.14
N VAL A 102 -11.93 15.14 -9.71
CA VAL A 102 -12.01 16.59 -9.98
C VAL A 102 -11.66 16.95 -11.42
N ALA A 103 -10.98 16.05 -12.14
CA ALA A 103 -10.60 16.26 -13.53
C ALA A 103 -11.83 16.27 -14.44
N LYS A 104 -11.90 17.23 -15.36
CA LYS A 104 -12.95 17.27 -16.39
C LYS A 104 -12.85 16.07 -17.34
N LYS A 105 -11.63 15.61 -17.60
CA LYS A 105 -11.30 14.47 -18.45
C LYS A 105 -10.34 13.56 -17.66
N PRO A 106 -10.83 12.51 -17.00
CA PRO A 106 -9.98 11.56 -16.28
C PRO A 106 -9.03 10.82 -17.24
N ALA A 107 -7.83 10.50 -16.76
CA ALA A 107 -6.87 9.76 -17.56
C ALA A 107 -7.26 8.27 -17.63
N VAL A 108 -7.19 7.69 -18.83
CA VAL A 108 -7.42 6.25 -19.04
C VAL A 108 -6.14 5.63 -19.56
N ASN A 109 -5.59 4.67 -18.83
CA ASN A 109 -4.43 3.91 -19.30
C ASN A 109 -4.90 2.72 -20.15
N PRO A 110 -4.66 2.72 -21.48
CA PRO A 110 -5.06 1.61 -22.34
C PRO A 110 -4.12 0.40 -22.23
N VAL A 111 -2.97 0.52 -21.57
CA VAL A 111 -1.99 -0.56 -21.43
C VAL A 111 -2.49 -1.60 -20.44
N THR A 112 -2.66 -2.83 -20.93
CA THR A 112 -3.11 -3.99 -20.17
C THR A 112 -1.96 -4.72 -19.47
N GLN A 113 -0.76 -4.68 -20.05
CA GLN A 113 0.43 -5.32 -19.47
C GLN A 113 0.78 -4.71 -18.12
N ARG A 114 0.95 -5.56 -17.11
CA ARG A 114 1.29 -5.18 -15.73
C ARG A 114 2.41 -6.06 -15.20
N ILE A 115 3.03 -5.62 -14.11
CA ILE A 115 3.96 -6.44 -13.33
C ILE A 115 3.58 -6.32 -11.86
N TYR A 116 3.63 -7.44 -11.15
CA TYR A 116 3.49 -7.42 -9.70
C TYR A 116 4.76 -6.84 -9.06
N ARG A 117 4.63 -5.80 -8.23
CA ARG A 117 5.77 -5.07 -7.63
C ARG A 117 6.82 -5.99 -7.01
N LEU A 118 6.41 -7.05 -6.32
CA LEU A 118 7.35 -7.99 -5.70
C LEU A 118 8.18 -8.79 -6.70
N LEU A 119 7.77 -8.86 -7.96
CA LEU A 119 8.37 -9.66 -9.02
C LEU A 119 9.09 -8.83 -10.10
N VAL A 120 9.20 -7.51 -9.91
CA VAL A 120 9.86 -6.62 -10.89
C VAL A 120 11.28 -7.09 -11.23
N PRO A 121 12.13 -7.46 -10.26
CA PRO A 121 13.46 -7.99 -10.55
C PRO A 121 13.45 -9.25 -11.43
N GLU A 122 12.59 -10.23 -11.14
CA GLU A 122 12.49 -11.46 -11.92
C GLU A 122 11.96 -11.18 -13.33
N CYS A 123 10.99 -10.26 -13.46
CA CYS A 123 10.46 -9.87 -14.75
C CYS A 123 11.54 -9.27 -15.66
N ILE A 124 12.42 -8.42 -15.12
CA ILE A 124 13.51 -7.82 -15.92
C ILE A 124 14.64 -8.83 -16.15
N LEU A 125 15.06 -9.57 -15.13
CA LEU A 125 16.21 -10.47 -15.24
C LEU A 125 15.87 -11.71 -16.09
N ASN A 126 14.75 -12.38 -15.79
CA ASN A 126 14.42 -13.71 -16.28
C ASN A 126 12.92 -13.84 -16.69
N PRO A 127 12.43 -13.07 -17.67
CA PRO A 127 11.10 -13.32 -18.24
C PRO A 127 11.05 -14.65 -19.01
N PRO A 128 9.87 -15.29 -19.14
CA PRO A 128 8.57 -14.84 -18.63
C PRO A 128 8.34 -15.18 -17.15
N VAL A 129 7.47 -14.40 -16.50
CA VAL A 129 7.07 -14.59 -15.09
C VAL A 129 5.55 -14.54 -15.00
N SER A 130 4.94 -15.48 -14.27
CA SER A 130 3.49 -15.54 -14.04
C SER A 130 3.14 -15.45 -12.55
N TRP A 131 1.99 -14.85 -12.24
CA TRP A 131 1.44 -14.76 -10.88
C TRP A 131 -0.10 -14.73 -10.92
N ILE A 132 -0.71 -14.68 -9.72
CA ILE A 132 -2.16 -14.55 -9.55
C ILE A 132 -2.50 -13.23 -8.85
N GLY A 133 -3.59 -12.61 -9.30
CA GLY A 133 -4.11 -11.37 -8.74
C GLY A 133 -3.47 -10.10 -9.30
N GLU A 134 -4.26 -9.04 -9.26
CA GLU A 134 -3.92 -7.73 -9.78
C GLU A 134 -3.66 -6.74 -8.62
N GLY A 135 -2.46 -6.77 -8.04
CA GLY A 135 -2.08 -5.82 -6.99
C GLY A 135 -3.07 -5.80 -5.81
N PHE A 136 -3.94 -4.78 -5.74
CA PHE A 136 -5.03 -4.72 -4.77
C PHE A 136 -6.33 -5.28 -5.37
N CYS A 137 -6.71 -6.47 -4.91
CA CYS A 137 -7.89 -7.19 -5.37
C CYS A 137 -9.09 -6.98 -4.42
N GLY A 138 -9.75 -5.83 -4.50
CA GLY A 138 -10.84 -5.50 -3.58
C GLY A 138 -12.21 -5.28 -4.23
N ASN A 139 -12.35 -5.50 -5.53
CA ASN A 139 -13.65 -5.39 -6.21
C ASN A 139 -14.51 -6.67 -6.03
N SER A 140 -13.85 -7.84 -5.98
CA SER A 140 -14.49 -9.12 -5.68
C SER A 140 -13.48 -10.10 -5.06
N ILE A 141 -13.98 -11.21 -4.49
CA ILE A 141 -13.11 -12.26 -3.95
C ILE A 141 -12.35 -12.96 -5.09
N GLU A 142 -13.00 -13.12 -6.24
CA GLU A 142 -12.49 -13.84 -7.41
C GLU A 142 -11.32 -13.13 -8.07
N GLN A 143 -11.24 -11.80 -7.95
CA GLN A 143 -10.21 -10.97 -8.58
C GLN A 143 -8.79 -11.43 -8.22
N GLN A 144 -8.57 -11.94 -7.00
CA GLN A 144 -7.25 -12.40 -6.55
C GLN A 144 -6.77 -13.69 -7.22
N PHE A 145 -7.65 -14.40 -7.93
CA PHE A 145 -7.33 -15.65 -8.62
C PHE A 145 -7.13 -15.48 -10.12
N VAL A 146 -7.23 -14.25 -10.65
CA VAL A 146 -7.00 -13.96 -12.05
C VAL A 146 -5.50 -14.15 -12.37
N PRO A 147 -5.14 -14.99 -13.35
CA PRO A 147 -3.74 -15.21 -13.73
C PRO A 147 -3.21 -14.05 -14.58
N TYR A 148 -1.95 -13.70 -14.37
CA TYR A 148 -1.20 -12.74 -15.18
C TYR A 148 0.15 -13.33 -15.58
N THR A 149 0.64 -12.92 -16.74
CA THR A 149 1.99 -13.27 -17.24
C THR A 149 2.64 -12.02 -17.80
N TYR A 150 3.92 -11.87 -17.49
CA TYR A 150 4.80 -10.90 -18.12
C TYR A 150 5.90 -11.62 -18.92
N PRO A 151 6.23 -11.16 -20.14
CA PRO A 151 5.45 -10.20 -20.90
C PRO A 151 4.06 -10.77 -21.24
N GLU A 152 3.07 -9.90 -21.35
CA GLU A 152 1.77 -10.25 -21.90
C GLU A 152 1.97 -10.73 -23.36
N PRO A 153 1.25 -11.76 -23.84
CA PRO A 153 1.40 -12.22 -25.22
C PRO A 153 1.27 -11.08 -26.24
N GLY A 154 2.31 -10.88 -27.05
CA GLY A 154 2.37 -9.81 -28.04
C GLY A 154 2.84 -8.44 -27.52
N SER A 155 3.11 -8.31 -26.21
CA SER A 155 3.68 -7.10 -25.61
C SER A 155 5.21 -7.18 -25.47
N PRO A 156 5.93 -6.04 -25.51
CA PRO A 156 7.38 -6.02 -25.37
C PRO A 156 7.82 -6.19 -23.91
N GLU A 157 9.07 -6.65 -23.74
CA GLU A 157 9.77 -6.55 -22.46
C GLU A 157 10.09 -5.09 -22.11
N ILE A 158 10.19 -4.79 -20.81
CA ILE A 158 10.59 -3.52 -20.25
C ILE A 158 12.03 -3.20 -20.66
N LYS A 159 12.17 -2.02 -21.27
CA LYS A 159 13.47 -1.40 -21.59
C LYS A 159 13.77 -0.14 -20.79
N MET A 160 12.73 0.51 -20.26
CA MET A 160 12.86 1.75 -19.50
C MET A 160 12.08 1.66 -18.19
N ILE A 161 12.67 2.15 -17.10
CA ILE A 161 11.96 2.39 -15.83
C ILE A 161 11.87 3.89 -15.57
N TYR A 162 10.65 4.38 -15.37
CA TYR A 162 10.41 5.67 -14.73
C TYR A 162 10.12 5.43 -13.25
N ARG A 163 11.11 5.66 -12.40
CA ARG A 163 11.05 5.40 -10.96
C ARG A 163 10.62 6.64 -10.19
N TYR A 164 9.46 6.57 -9.55
CA TYR A 164 9.00 7.58 -8.61
C TYR A 164 9.36 7.16 -7.17
N GLY A 165 10.22 7.94 -6.50
CA GLY A 165 10.81 7.58 -5.21
C GLY A 165 11.96 6.56 -5.33
N GLY A 166 12.47 6.05 -4.20
CA GLY A 166 13.58 5.08 -4.22
C GLY A 166 13.70 4.17 -3.00
N SER A 167 12.58 3.71 -2.44
CA SER A 167 12.52 2.99 -1.15
C SER A 167 12.50 1.45 -1.25
N PHE A 168 12.48 0.85 -2.43
CA PHE A 168 12.22 -0.59 -2.58
C PHE A 168 13.37 -1.48 -2.08
N ILE A 169 14.62 -1.00 -2.14
CA ILE A 169 15.75 -1.74 -1.57
C ILE A 169 15.62 -1.90 -0.04
N GLY A 170 14.90 -0.99 0.64
CA GLY A 170 14.64 -1.06 2.08
C GLY A 170 13.25 -1.60 2.45
N THR A 171 12.33 -1.76 1.50
CA THR A 171 10.91 -2.07 1.81
C THR A 171 10.37 -3.32 1.13
N MET A 172 11.10 -3.90 0.18
CA MET A 172 10.73 -5.13 -0.51
C MET A 172 11.46 -6.35 0.07
N THR A 173 11.28 -7.52 -0.54
CA THR A 173 11.88 -8.79 -0.10
C THR A 173 13.11 -9.15 -0.92
N GLU A 174 14.09 -9.81 -0.30
CA GLU A 174 15.32 -10.30 -0.96
C GLU A 174 16.02 -9.21 -1.78
N THR A 175 16.23 -8.04 -1.18
CA THR A 175 16.42 -6.80 -1.95
C THR A 175 17.74 -6.68 -2.73
N ASN A 176 18.69 -7.58 -2.51
CA ASN A 176 19.86 -7.73 -3.37
C ASN A 176 19.50 -8.03 -4.84
N ARG A 177 18.35 -8.65 -5.11
CA ARG A 177 17.87 -8.89 -6.49
C ARG A 177 17.46 -7.59 -7.20
N TRP A 178 17.04 -6.56 -6.47
CA TRP A 178 16.74 -5.24 -7.03
C TRP A 178 17.99 -4.52 -7.50
N VAL A 179 19.09 -4.62 -6.74
CA VAL A 179 20.40 -4.11 -7.18
C VAL A 179 20.84 -4.78 -8.48
N LYS A 180 20.73 -6.11 -8.57
CA LYS A 180 21.07 -6.87 -9.79
C LYS A 180 20.20 -6.47 -10.99
N MET A 181 18.92 -6.22 -10.76
CA MET A 181 17.97 -5.77 -11.78
C MET A 181 18.41 -4.43 -12.39
N TYR A 182 18.79 -3.44 -11.57
CA TYR A 182 19.27 -2.14 -12.06
C TYR A 182 20.57 -2.25 -12.87
N GLN A 183 21.38 -3.28 -12.65
CA GLN A 183 22.61 -3.54 -13.40
C GLN A 183 22.40 -4.40 -14.66
N SER A 184 21.16 -4.78 -14.94
CA SER A 184 20.84 -5.65 -16.08
C SER A 184 21.01 -4.89 -17.40
N PRO A 185 21.72 -5.43 -18.39
CA PRO A 185 21.83 -4.81 -19.72
C PRO A 185 20.49 -4.80 -20.50
N LYS A 186 19.46 -5.50 -19.99
CA LYS A 186 18.11 -5.45 -20.56
C LYS A 186 17.39 -4.14 -20.25
N LEU A 187 17.80 -3.45 -19.18
CA LEU A 187 17.29 -2.15 -18.80
C LEU A 187 18.16 -1.09 -19.46
N GLU A 188 17.63 -0.47 -20.50
CA GLU A 188 18.35 0.46 -21.37
C GLU A 188 18.34 1.89 -20.81
N PHE A 189 17.35 2.23 -19.97
CA PHE A 189 17.23 3.57 -19.43
C PHE A 189 16.44 3.63 -18.11
N VAL A 190 16.93 4.42 -17.15
CA VAL A 190 16.30 4.62 -15.84
C VAL A 190 16.21 6.10 -15.51
N VAL A 191 14.98 6.56 -15.28
CA VAL A 191 14.70 7.89 -14.72
C VAL A 191 14.34 7.72 -13.25
N ASN A 192 14.85 8.57 -12.37
CA ASN A 192 14.41 8.66 -10.99
C ASN A 192 13.89 10.06 -10.67
N GLN A 193 12.65 10.15 -10.21
CA GLN A 193 12.03 11.37 -9.71
C GLN A 193 11.78 11.24 -8.21
N ASP A 194 12.51 12.02 -7.42
CA ASP A 194 12.43 12.01 -5.96
C ASP A 194 12.87 13.40 -5.43
N CYS A 195 12.50 13.70 -4.19
CA CYS A 195 12.93 14.90 -3.47
C CYS A 195 14.18 14.65 -2.62
N TRP A 196 14.63 13.40 -2.48
CA TRP A 196 15.85 13.03 -1.79
C TRP A 196 16.71 12.08 -2.61
N TRP A 197 18.01 12.08 -2.33
CA TRP A 197 18.91 11.03 -2.81
C TRP A 197 18.69 9.75 -2.01
N GLN A 198 17.99 8.78 -2.60
CA GLN A 198 17.60 7.51 -1.96
C GLN A 198 18.45 6.34 -2.45
N SER A 199 18.19 5.15 -1.89
CA SER A 199 18.92 3.91 -2.21
C SER A 199 18.90 3.54 -3.69
N GLU A 200 17.80 3.84 -4.39
CA GLU A 200 17.65 3.52 -5.82
C GLU A 200 18.12 4.65 -6.74
N THR A 201 18.25 5.88 -6.23
CA THR A 201 18.62 7.07 -7.04
C THR A 201 19.97 6.91 -7.71
N GLY A 202 20.93 6.27 -7.03
CA GLY A 202 22.27 6.02 -7.57
C GLY A 202 22.33 5.05 -8.76
N PHE A 203 21.23 4.39 -9.11
CA PHE A 203 21.12 3.53 -10.28
C PHE A 203 20.46 4.20 -11.49
N ALA A 204 20.04 5.46 -11.37
CA ALA A 204 19.35 6.18 -12.43
C ALA A 204 20.33 6.82 -13.42
N ASP A 205 19.96 6.82 -14.71
CA ASP A 205 20.66 7.56 -15.75
C ASP A 205 20.30 9.05 -15.71
N ILE A 206 19.04 9.37 -15.36
CA ILE A 206 18.56 10.73 -15.16
C ILE A 206 17.86 10.84 -13.80
N VAL A 207 18.21 11.89 -13.05
CA VAL A 207 17.52 12.27 -11.82
C VAL A 207 16.76 13.58 -12.03
N LEU A 208 15.46 13.57 -11.71
CA LEU A 208 14.56 14.73 -11.77
C LEU A 208 14.21 15.17 -10.33
N PRO A 209 14.69 16.33 -9.86
CA PRO A 209 14.48 16.75 -8.48
C PRO A 209 13.03 17.23 -8.24
N ALA A 210 12.27 16.45 -7.47
CA ALA A 210 10.94 16.85 -6.99
C ALA A 210 11.05 17.69 -5.70
N CYS A 211 10.05 18.52 -5.40
CA CYS A 211 9.98 19.29 -4.16
C CYS A 211 9.01 18.65 -3.15
N THR A 212 9.15 18.98 -1.87
CA THR A 212 8.24 18.49 -0.82
C THR A 212 6.88 19.21 -0.89
N ASN A 213 5.91 18.70 -0.11
CA ASN A 213 4.60 19.34 0.03
C ASN A 213 4.65 20.71 0.74
N LEU A 214 5.76 21.08 1.38
CA LEU A 214 5.94 22.41 1.97
C LEU A 214 6.32 23.48 0.93
N GLU A 215 6.70 23.06 -0.27
CA GLU A 215 7.20 23.91 -1.37
C GLU A 215 6.14 24.10 -2.48
N ARG A 216 4.94 23.57 -2.29
CA ARG A 216 3.81 23.65 -3.23
C ARG A 216 2.48 23.81 -2.51
N CYS A 217 1.45 24.23 -3.25
CA CYS A 217 0.09 24.32 -2.73
C CYS A 217 -0.66 23.00 -2.91
N ASP A 218 -1.41 22.58 -1.90
CA ASP A 218 -2.26 21.38 -1.93
C ASP A 218 -3.40 21.48 -0.89
N ILE A 219 -4.26 20.48 -0.81
CA ILE A 219 -5.32 20.37 0.20
C ILE A 219 -5.51 18.91 0.63
N ALA A 220 -5.64 18.67 1.93
CA ALA A 220 -5.86 17.33 2.45
C ALA A 220 -6.69 17.34 3.74
N GLU A 221 -7.23 16.18 4.10
CA GLU A 221 -7.78 15.95 5.43
C GLU A 221 -6.83 15.06 6.25
N TRP A 222 -6.64 15.40 7.52
CA TRP A 222 -5.79 14.66 8.44
C TRP A 222 -6.21 13.18 8.54
N ALA A 223 -5.27 12.28 8.25
CA ALA A 223 -5.43 10.82 8.29
C ALA A 223 -6.53 10.27 7.35
N ARG A 224 -6.93 11.02 6.31
CA ARG A 224 -7.93 10.60 5.34
C ARG A 224 -7.27 9.93 4.13
N ALA A 225 -7.25 8.61 4.13
CA ALA A 225 -6.79 7.84 2.97
C ALA A 225 -7.85 7.78 1.86
N GLY A 226 -9.09 7.42 2.20
CA GLY A 226 -10.11 7.09 1.19
C GLY A 226 -9.90 5.71 0.56
N GLY A 227 -10.63 5.40 -0.52
CA GLY A 227 -10.50 4.15 -1.28
C GLY A 227 -10.65 2.90 -0.40
N TYR A 228 -9.65 2.01 -0.40
CA TYR A 228 -9.61 0.79 0.44
C TYR A 228 -9.48 1.05 1.95
N GLY A 229 -9.38 2.32 2.38
CA GLY A 229 -9.43 2.75 3.78
C GLY A 229 -10.56 3.74 4.04
N PRO A 230 -11.85 3.38 3.82
CA PRO A 230 -12.96 4.32 3.77
C PRO A 230 -13.27 5.02 5.12
N PHE A 231 -12.75 4.53 6.24
CA PHE A 231 -12.99 5.09 7.59
C PHE A 231 -11.71 5.44 8.35
N THR A 232 -10.60 5.67 7.64
CA THR A 232 -9.30 6.03 8.23
C THR A 232 -9.31 7.32 9.05
N HIS A 233 -10.19 8.28 8.72
CA HIS A 233 -10.41 9.48 9.54
C HIS A 233 -10.99 9.15 10.92
N GLY A 234 -11.56 7.95 11.13
CA GLY A 234 -12.02 7.48 12.44
C GLY A 234 -10.90 7.31 13.47
N GLY A 235 -9.63 7.46 13.07
CA GLY A 235 -8.47 7.45 13.98
C GLY A 235 -8.01 8.80 14.48
N VAL A 236 -8.72 9.89 14.19
CA VAL A 236 -8.43 11.22 14.73
C VAL A 236 -9.56 11.70 15.64
N ASN A 237 -9.20 12.52 16.64
CA ASN A 237 -10.17 13.10 17.57
C ASN A 237 -11.05 14.18 16.91
N ARG A 238 -10.54 14.82 15.85
CA ARG A 238 -11.22 15.86 15.08
C ARG A 238 -10.85 15.72 13.62
N ARG A 239 -11.83 15.89 12.73
CA ARG A 239 -11.58 16.01 11.29
C ARG A 239 -10.98 17.39 11.04
N ILE A 240 -9.75 17.41 10.53
CA ILE A 240 -9.02 18.65 10.24
C ILE A 240 -8.73 18.65 8.75
N ILE A 241 -9.41 19.55 8.03
CA ILE A 241 -9.10 19.84 6.63
C ILE A 241 -8.05 20.94 6.64
N VAL A 242 -6.94 20.68 5.97
CA VAL A 242 -5.77 21.55 5.93
C VAL A 242 -5.55 22.02 4.50
N TYR A 243 -5.64 23.32 4.29
CA TYR A 243 -5.04 23.94 3.12
C TYR A 243 -3.52 23.96 3.32
N GLN A 244 -2.81 23.23 2.48
CA GLN A 244 -1.35 23.16 2.51
C GLN A 244 -0.81 24.33 1.70
N LYS A 245 -0.70 25.49 2.34
CA LYS A 245 -0.10 26.68 1.72
C LYS A 245 1.39 26.43 1.48
N LYS A 246 1.87 26.77 0.29
CA LYS A 246 3.31 26.87 0.00
C LYS A 246 4.02 27.72 1.06
N CYS A 247 4.88 27.08 1.85
CA CYS A 247 5.58 27.69 2.97
C CYS A 247 6.87 28.39 2.52
N ILE A 248 7.57 27.78 1.57
CA ILE A 248 8.82 28.29 0.98
C ILE A 248 8.82 28.06 -0.54
N GLU A 249 9.72 28.74 -1.24
CA GLU A 249 10.03 28.40 -2.64
C GLU A 249 10.70 27.03 -2.73
N PRO A 250 10.51 26.27 -3.84
CA PRO A 250 11.23 25.04 -4.07
C PRO A 250 12.73 25.24 -3.91
N LEU A 251 13.38 24.35 -3.17
CA LEU A 251 14.81 24.45 -2.90
C LEU A 251 15.60 24.09 -4.17
N TRP A 252 16.64 24.86 -4.44
CA TRP A 252 17.54 24.67 -5.57
C TRP A 252 16.78 24.69 -6.91
N GLU A 253 16.95 23.66 -7.73
CA GLU A 253 16.25 23.49 -9.00
C GLU A 253 15.09 22.48 -8.90
N SER A 254 14.69 22.11 -7.66
CA SER A 254 13.57 21.20 -7.47
C SER A 254 12.26 21.82 -7.91
N ARG A 255 11.32 20.98 -8.34
CA ARG A 255 10.01 21.42 -8.82
C ARG A 255 8.89 20.53 -8.28
N PRO A 256 7.66 21.05 -8.15
CA PRO A 256 6.51 20.20 -7.86
C PRO A 256 6.35 19.11 -8.91
N ASP A 257 6.00 17.88 -8.50
CA ASP A 257 5.82 16.75 -9.43
C ASP A 257 4.88 17.09 -10.59
N TYR A 258 3.80 17.81 -10.29
CA TYR A 258 2.85 18.30 -11.30
C TYR A 258 3.54 19.15 -12.38
N ALA A 259 4.43 20.07 -12.00
CA ALA A 259 5.14 20.92 -12.95
C ALA A 259 6.14 20.12 -13.80
N ILE A 260 6.80 19.11 -13.22
CA ILE A 260 7.67 18.18 -13.97
C ILE A 260 6.85 17.43 -15.02
N PHE A 261 5.68 16.90 -14.65
CA PHE A 261 4.82 16.18 -15.60
C PHE A 261 4.20 17.09 -16.67
N VAL A 262 3.86 18.34 -16.35
CA VAL A 262 3.41 19.33 -17.36
C VAL A 262 4.51 19.60 -18.39
N ASP A 263 5.75 19.77 -17.94
CA ASP A 263 6.90 19.97 -18.83
C ASP A 263 7.21 18.75 -19.71
N LEU A 264 7.00 17.54 -19.19
CA LEU A 264 7.09 16.30 -19.95
C LEU A 264 5.94 16.19 -20.97
N ALA A 265 4.71 16.48 -20.56
CA ALA A 265 3.54 16.50 -21.45
C ALA A 265 3.70 17.49 -22.60
N GLU A 266 4.33 18.65 -22.34
CA GLU A 266 4.68 19.63 -23.38
C GLU A 266 5.66 19.06 -24.41
N ARG A 267 6.72 18.40 -23.94
CA ARG A 267 7.73 17.78 -24.82
C ARG A 267 7.19 16.57 -25.59
N LEU A 268 6.18 15.89 -25.03
CA LEU A 268 5.48 14.78 -25.67
C LEU A 268 4.30 15.23 -26.55
N GLY A 269 3.96 16.52 -26.55
CA GLY A 269 2.95 17.11 -27.44
C GLY A 269 1.50 17.01 -26.97
N PHE A 270 1.23 16.73 -25.69
CA PHE A 270 -0.14 16.57 -25.15
C PHE A 270 -0.43 17.43 -23.91
N LYS A 271 0.31 18.51 -23.67
CA LYS A 271 0.10 19.42 -22.52
C LYS A 271 -1.34 19.93 -22.36
N GLU A 272 -2.02 20.19 -23.48
CA GLU A 272 -3.37 20.78 -23.51
C GLU A 272 -4.50 19.74 -23.40
N GLU A 273 -4.17 18.43 -23.38
CA GLU A 273 -5.13 17.34 -23.28
C GLU A 273 -5.60 17.01 -21.86
#